data_AF-A0A8T0K9V9-F1
#
_entry.id   AF-A0A8T0K9V9-F1
#
_cell.length_a   1.000
_cell.length_b   1.000
_cell.length_c   1.000
_cell.angle_alpha   90.00
_cell.angle_beta   90.00
_cell.angle_gamma   90.00
#
_symmetry.space_group_name_H-M   'P 1'
#
loop_
_entity.id
_entity.type
_entity.pdbx_description
1 polymer ?
#
loop_
_entity_poly.entity_id
_entity_poly.type
_entity_poly.pdbx_seq_one_letter_code
_entity_poly.pdbx_strand_id
1 'polypeptide(L)'
;MGERIHGGGNGNGCYFHFPPPPSPVRSSSSSIPPDRERYFAELLAERQKLVPFVQILPQCTKLLTQAPPMGWPGTQGVPSTPIVKRVIRLDVPVDKYPNYNFVGRILGPRGNSLKRVEAMTECRVYIRGCGSVKDSIKEEKLKDKPGYEHLKEPLHVLVEAEFPEDIINSRLDHAVAILENLLKPVDESLDHYKKQQLRELAMLNGTLREESPSMSPSMSPSMSPFNSTGMKRAKTGR
;
A
#
# COMPACT_ATOMS: atom_id res chain seq x y z
N MET A 1 -18.31 -80.41 17.47
CA MET A 1 -18.97 -79.08 17.52
C MET A 1 -19.23 -78.65 16.09
N GLY A 2 -20.50 -78.67 15.66
CA GLY A 2 -20.90 -78.58 14.26
C GLY A 2 -21.22 -77.16 13.75
N GLU A 3 -20.71 -76.89 12.54
CA GLU A 3 -21.31 -76.28 11.34
C GLU A 3 -22.46 -75.24 11.35
N ARG A 4 -22.35 -74.34 10.35
CA ARG A 4 -23.36 -73.69 9.46
C ARG A 4 -23.87 -72.25 9.71
N ILE A 5 -23.36 -71.35 8.86
CA ILE A 5 -23.99 -70.52 7.79
C ILE A 5 -25.52 -70.22 7.86
N HIS A 6 -25.85 -69.01 7.36
CA HIS A 6 -27.13 -68.43 6.86
C HIS A 6 -27.80 -67.49 7.88
N GLY A 7 -28.30 -66.31 7.55
CA GLY A 7 -28.53 -65.62 6.28
C GLY A 7 -29.65 -64.58 6.49
N GLY A 8 -29.77 -63.61 5.59
CA GLY A 8 -30.96 -62.75 5.40
C GLY A 8 -31.22 -61.72 6.52
N GLY A 9 -31.43 -60.43 6.25
CA GLY A 9 -32.22 -59.85 5.18
C GLY A 9 -33.57 -59.34 5.75
N ASN A 10 -33.89 -58.08 5.44
CA ASN A 10 -35.17 -57.37 5.59
C ASN A 10 -35.53 -56.71 6.93
N GLY A 11 -35.07 -55.46 7.09
CA GLY A 11 -35.79 -54.39 7.78
C GLY A 11 -35.95 -53.20 6.83
N ASN A 12 -37.15 -53.03 6.29
CA ASN A 12 -37.51 -52.02 5.29
C ASN A 12 -37.33 -50.59 5.81
N GLY A 13 -36.23 -49.94 5.42
CA GLY A 13 -36.10 -48.48 5.47
C GLY A 13 -36.68 -47.88 4.20
N CYS A 14 -37.79 -47.16 4.31
CA CYS A 14 -38.38 -46.36 3.24
C CYS A 14 -37.44 -45.20 2.89
N TYR A 15 -36.53 -45.42 1.94
CA TYR A 15 -35.76 -44.34 1.34
C TYR A 15 -36.62 -43.67 0.28
N PHE A 16 -37.04 -42.43 0.54
CA PHE A 16 -37.62 -41.54 -0.46
C PHE A 16 -36.61 -41.39 -1.60
N HIS A 17 -36.91 -42.00 -2.75
CA HIS A 17 -36.14 -41.83 -3.98
C HIS A 17 -36.53 -40.47 -4.57
N PHE A 18 -35.80 -39.43 -4.19
CA PHE A 18 -35.86 -38.15 -4.91
C PHE A 18 -35.13 -38.34 -6.25
N PRO A 19 -35.75 -37.96 -7.39
CA PRO A 19 -35.04 -37.95 -8.67
C PRO A 19 -33.83 -37.00 -8.56
N PRO A 20 -32.68 -37.35 -9.15
CA PRO A 20 -31.54 -36.46 -9.18
C PRO A 20 -31.94 -35.13 -9.86
N PRO A 21 -31.49 -33.98 -9.35
CA PRO A 21 -31.72 -32.71 -10.03
C PRO A 21 -31.14 -32.78 -11.44
N PRO A 22 -31.80 -32.18 -12.45
CA PRO A 22 -31.29 -32.18 -13.81
C PRO A 22 -29.87 -31.64 -13.79
N SER A 23 -28.94 -32.40 -14.38
CA SER A 23 -27.57 -31.96 -14.62
C SER A 23 -27.62 -30.60 -15.29
N PRO A 24 -26.77 -29.62 -14.89
CA PRO A 24 -26.74 -28.33 -15.56
C PRO A 24 -26.50 -28.61 -17.04
N VAL A 25 -27.51 -28.27 -17.84
CA VAL A 25 -27.42 -28.27 -19.29
C VAL A 25 -26.18 -27.45 -19.59
N ARG A 26 -25.18 -28.06 -20.21
CA ARG A 26 -23.99 -27.34 -20.66
C ARG A 26 -24.46 -26.42 -21.77
N SER A 27 -24.94 -25.24 -21.38
CA SER A 27 -25.07 -24.08 -22.24
C SER A 27 -23.67 -23.83 -22.78
N SER A 28 -23.42 -24.36 -23.97
CA SER A 28 -22.24 -24.04 -24.76
C SER A 28 -22.46 -22.65 -25.32
N SER A 29 -22.50 -21.66 -24.44
CA SER A 29 -22.58 -20.24 -24.77
C SER A 29 -21.38 -19.55 -24.14
N SER A 30 -20.19 -19.96 -24.56
CA SER A 30 -19.06 -19.04 -24.59
C SER A 30 -19.04 -18.45 -25.99
N SER A 31 -19.96 -17.54 -26.28
CA SER A 31 -19.71 -16.52 -27.29
C SER A 31 -18.60 -15.64 -26.73
N ILE A 32 -17.36 -16.06 -26.95
CA ILE A 32 -16.17 -15.26 -26.69
C ILE A 32 -16.29 -14.06 -27.64
N PRO A 33 -16.15 -12.81 -27.16
CA PRO A 33 -16.15 -11.66 -28.05
C PRO A 33 -15.08 -11.86 -29.13
N PRO A 34 -15.38 -11.63 -30.42
CA PRO A 34 -14.48 -11.95 -31.53
C PRO A 34 -13.12 -11.25 -31.43
N ASP A 35 -13.05 -10.16 -30.67
CA ASP A 35 -11.81 -9.42 -30.39
C ASP A 35 -10.84 -10.17 -29.47
N ARG A 36 -11.33 -11.00 -28.54
CA ARG A 36 -10.46 -11.77 -27.63
C ARG A 36 -9.77 -12.91 -28.35
N GLU A 37 -10.45 -13.57 -29.29
CA GLU A 37 -9.86 -14.63 -30.12
C GLU A 37 -8.84 -14.06 -31.10
N ARG A 38 -9.12 -12.89 -31.68
CA ARG A 38 -8.16 -12.14 -32.50
C ARG A 38 -6.93 -11.74 -31.71
N TYR A 39 -7.11 -11.15 -30.53
CA TYR A 39 -6.03 -10.77 -29.64
C TYR A 39 -5.18 -11.98 -29.21
N PHE A 40 -5.84 -13.11 -28.90
CA PHE A 40 -5.13 -14.33 -28.53
C PHE A 40 -4.36 -14.92 -29.71
N ALA A 41 -4.94 -14.90 -30.92
CA ALA A 41 -4.26 -15.33 -32.15
C ALA A 41 -3.07 -14.42 -32.50
N GLU A 42 -3.19 -13.12 -32.26
CA GLU A 42 -2.15 -12.12 -32.50
C GLU A 42 -0.99 -12.30 -31.52
N LEU A 43 -1.26 -12.49 -30.22
CA LEU A 43 -0.27 -12.87 -29.22
C LEU A 43 0.43 -14.20 -29.56
N LEU A 44 -0.31 -15.19 -30.07
CA LEU A 44 0.25 -16.48 -30.45
C LEU A 44 1.14 -16.37 -31.68
N ALA A 45 0.74 -15.56 -32.67
CA ALA A 45 1.54 -15.25 -33.85
C ALA A 45 2.82 -14.49 -33.47
N GLU A 46 2.73 -13.52 -32.56
CA GLU A 46 3.88 -12.78 -32.06
C GLU A 46 4.84 -13.67 -31.28
N ARG A 47 4.31 -14.57 -30.45
CA ARG A 47 5.13 -15.60 -29.78
C ARG A 47 5.84 -16.49 -30.80
N GLN A 48 5.16 -16.95 -31.85
CA GLN A 48 5.78 -17.77 -32.90
C GLN A 48 6.90 -17.04 -33.66
N LYS A 49 6.80 -15.71 -33.84
CA LYS A 49 7.88 -14.89 -34.39
C LYS A 49 9.13 -14.88 -33.50
N LEU A 50 8.96 -15.02 -32.18
CA LEU A 50 10.06 -15.04 -31.21
C LEU A 50 10.69 -16.42 -31.01
N VAL A 51 9.98 -17.52 -31.34
CA VAL A 51 10.46 -18.92 -31.17
C VAL A 51 11.84 -19.19 -31.80
N PRO A 52 12.18 -18.71 -33.01
CA PRO A 52 13.51 -18.90 -33.60
C PRO A 52 14.63 -18.26 -32.77
N PHE A 53 14.34 -17.16 -32.08
CA PHE A 53 15.31 -16.46 -31.24
C PHE A 53 15.48 -17.10 -29.86
N VAL A 54 14.47 -17.83 -29.36
CA VAL A 54 14.57 -18.59 -28.10
C VAL A 54 15.66 -19.67 -28.17
N GLN A 55 15.92 -20.23 -29.35
CA GLN A 55 17.01 -21.20 -29.53
C GLN A 55 18.40 -20.54 -29.60
N ILE A 56 18.45 -19.23 -29.89
CA ILE A 56 19.68 -18.42 -29.97
C ILE A 56 20.02 -17.82 -28.59
N LEU A 57 19.03 -17.62 -27.71
CA LEU A 57 19.23 -17.10 -26.35
C LEU A 57 20.29 -17.87 -25.51
N PRO A 58 20.35 -19.22 -25.52
CA PRO A 58 21.38 -19.99 -24.82
C PRO A 58 22.78 -19.77 -25.42
N GLN A 59 22.87 -19.48 -26.72
CA GLN A 59 24.14 -19.23 -27.40
C GLN A 59 24.61 -17.79 -27.14
N CYS A 60 23.70 -16.81 -27.11
CA CYS A 60 24.01 -15.44 -26.70
C CYS A 60 24.49 -15.37 -25.25
N THR A 61 23.82 -16.06 -24.32
CA THR A 61 24.25 -16.12 -22.91
C THR A 61 25.59 -16.83 -22.76
N LYS A 62 25.82 -17.93 -23.50
CA LYS A 62 27.12 -18.61 -23.49
C LYS A 62 28.25 -17.73 -24.05
N LEU A 63 28.00 -16.97 -25.13
CA LEU A 63 28.95 -15.99 -25.66
C LEU A 63 29.20 -14.82 -24.69
N LEU A 64 28.16 -14.35 -23.99
CA LEU A 64 28.28 -13.32 -22.95
C LEU A 64 29.14 -13.78 -21.75
N THR A 65 29.12 -15.08 -21.45
CA THR A 65 29.79 -15.66 -20.27
C THR A 65 31.18 -16.21 -20.60
N GLN A 66 31.47 -16.54 -21.86
CA GLN A 66 32.79 -17.03 -22.32
C GLN A 66 33.72 -15.93 -22.85
N ALA A 67 33.26 -14.68 -22.96
CA ALA A 67 34.15 -13.57 -23.27
C ALA A 67 35.18 -13.39 -22.12
N PRO A 68 36.49 -13.57 -22.37
CA PRO A 68 37.50 -13.09 -21.44
C PRO A 68 37.36 -11.56 -21.33
N PRO A 69 37.87 -10.90 -20.29
CA PRO A 69 38.02 -9.44 -20.27
C PRO A 69 39.09 -9.04 -21.30
N MET A 70 38.78 -9.19 -22.58
CA MET A 70 39.62 -8.78 -23.68
C MET A 70 39.20 -7.35 -24.01
N GLY A 71 40.01 -6.40 -23.57
CA GLY A 71 39.81 -4.98 -23.81
C GLY A 71 39.74 -4.69 -25.30
N TRP A 72 38.54 -4.50 -25.80
CA TRP A 72 38.28 -3.80 -27.05
C TRP A 72 38.44 -2.30 -26.78
N PRO A 73 39.38 -1.58 -27.43
CA PRO A 73 39.41 -0.13 -27.38
C PRO A 73 38.32 0.39 -28.33
N GLY A 74 37.06 0.43 -27.89
CA GLY A 74 35.99 0.92 -28.75
C GLY A 74 34.55 0.75 -28.28
N THR A 75 34.27 -0.03 -27.24
CA THR A 75 32.99 0.06 -26.52
C THR A 75 33.26 0.74 -25.20
N GLN A 76 32.88 2.02 -25.10
CA GLN A 76 32.81 2.70 -23.82
C GLN A 76 31.87 1.86 -22.96
N GLY A 77 32.43 1.08 -22.03
CA GLY A 77 31.66 0.56 -20.93
C GLY A 77 30.85 1.73 -20.40
N VAL A 78 29.53 1.55 -20.30
CA VAL A 78 28.65 2.53 -19.65
C VAL A 78 29.43 3.01 -18.43
N PRO A 79 29.85 4.29 -18.36
CA PRO A 79 30.58 4.75 -17.20
C PRO A 79 29.65 4.45 -16.04
N SER A 80 30.02 3.52 -15.17
CA SER A 80 29.27 3.26 -13.95
C SER A 80 29.44 4.53 -13.15
N THR A 81 28.48 5.45 -13.28
CA THR A 81 28.60 6.74 -12.64
C THR A 81 28.60 6.51 -11.14
N PRO A 82 29.53 7.16 -10.43
CA PRO A 82 29.72 6.87 -9.02
C PRO A 82 28.42 7.15 -8.28
N ILE A 83 28.04 6.23 -7.38
CA ILE A 83 26.92 6.45 -6.47
C ILE A 83 27.36 7.54 -5.50
N VAL A 84 26.63 8.64 -5.52
CA VAL A 84 26.86 9.78 -4.64
C VAL A 84 25.72 9.87 -3.64
N LYS A 85 26.01 10.37 -2.45
CA LYS A 85 25.01 10.69 -1.44
C LYS A 85 24.84 12.20 -1.37
N ARG A 86 23.60 12.67 -1.50
CA ARG A 86 23.26 14.09 -1.36
C ARG A 86 22.12 14.25 -0.35
N VAL A 87 22.17 15.35 0.41
CA VAL A 87 21.18 15.67 1.43
C VAL A 87 20.71 17.11 1.22
N ILE A 88 19.40 17.31 1.16
CA ILE A 88 18.76 18.63 1.08
C ILE A 88 17.99 18.88 2.37
N ARG A 89 18.05 20.11 2.87
CA ARG A 89 17.30 20.59 4.02
C ARG A 89 16.19 21.54 3.57
N LEU A 90 14.97 21.27 4.01
CA LEU A 90 13.79 22.12 3.82
C LEU A 90 13.32 22.65 5.16
N ASP A 91 13.32 23.97 5.35
CA ASP A 91 12.82 24.57 6.58
C ASP A 91 11.29 24.65 6.58
N VAL A 92 10.67 24.37 7.73
CA VAL A 92 9.20 24.39 7.88
C VAL A 92 8.76 25.75 8.43
N PRO A 93 7.81 26.45 7.79
CA PRO A 93 7.42 27.81 8.17
C PRO A 93 6.47 27.84 9.38
N VAL A 94 6.85 27.22 10.49
CA VAL A 94 6.07 27.18 11.74
C VAL A 94 5.90 28.55 12.37
N ASP A 95 6.88 29.45 12.23
CA ASP A 95 6.81 30.82 12.77
C ASP A 95 5.72 31.65 12.08
N LYS A 96 5.48 31.39 10.79
CA LYS A 96 4.46 32.09 9.99
C LYS A 96 3.07 31.51 10.20
N TYR A 97 2.99 30.21 10.48
CA TYR A 97 1.73 29.48 10.59
C TYR A 97 1.73 28.55 11.82
N PRO A 98 1.72 29.11 13.04
CA PRO A 98 1.85 28.32 14.28
C PRO A 98 0.67 27.37 14.53
N ASN A 99 -0.51 27.68 13.98
CA ASN A 99 -1.71 26.85 14.12
C ASN A 99 -1.79 25.72 13.08
N TYR A 100 -0.83 25.64 12.15
CA TYR A 100 -0.85 24.66 11.06
C TYR A 100 0.06 23.46 11.36
N ASN A 101 -0.50 22.25 11.30
CA ASN A 101 0.25 21.03 11.60
C ASN A 101 0.92 20.44 10.35
N PHE A 102 2.09 20.96 10.00
CA PHE A 102 2.90 20.47 8.87
C PHE A 102 3.34 19.00 9.04
N VAL A 103 3.81 18.63 10.24
CA VAL A 103 4.31 17.28 10.53
C VAL A 103 3.21 16.23 10.33
N GLY A 104 2.02 16.49 10.86
CA GLY A 104 0.86 15.62 10.70
C GLY A 104 0.42 15.47 9.24
N ARG A 105 0.46 16.56 8.47
CA ARG A 105 0.14 16.56 7.03
C ARG A 105 1.14 15.73 6.21
N ILE A 106 2.43 15.83 6.51
CA ILE A 106 3.48 15.07 5.82
C ILE A 106 3.40 13.58 6.18
N LEU A 107 3.32 13.25 7.47
CA LEU A 107 3.27 11.86 7.94
C LEU A 107 1.98 11.15 7.51
N GLY A 108 0.84 11.82 7.67
CA GLY A 108 -0.47 11.23 7.45
C GLY A 108 -0.77 10.04 8.36
N PRO A 109 -1.78 9.22 8.01
CA PRO A 109 -2.25 8.12 8.86
C PRO A 109 -1.15 7.07 9.05
N ARG A 110 -0.75 6.83 10.30
CA ARG A 110 0.31 5.87 10.67
C ARG A 110 1.65 6.07 9.93
N GLY A 111 1.92 7.28 9.42
CA GLY A 111 3.10 7.55 8.60
C GLY A 111 3.01 7.06 7.15
N ASN A 112 1.83 6.57 6.70
CA ASN A 112 1.66 6.02 5.36
C ASN A 112 1.88 7.07 4.26
N SER A 113 1.52 8.33 4.51
CA SER A 113 1.70 9.38 3.49
C SER A 113 3.18 9.64 3.23
N LEU A 114 3.98 9.78 4.29
CA LEU A 114 5.43 9.91 4.16
C LEU A 114 6.05 8.68 3.49
N LYS A 115 5.66 7.47 3.92
CA LYS A 115 6.13 6.22 3.30
C LYS A 115 5.84 6.14 1.80
N ARG A 116 4.68 6.65 1.34
CA ARG A 116 4.36 6.72 -0.09
C ARG A 116 5.29 7.69 -0.83
N VAL A 117 5.62 8.84 -0.23
CA VAL A 117 6.56 9.81 -0.81
C VAL A 117 7.97 9.19 -0.90
N GLU A 118 8.43 8.52 0.16
CA GLU A 118 9.71 7.81 0.16
C GLU A 118 9.75 6.68 -0.89
N ALA A 119 8.69 5.87 -0.99
CA ALA A 119 8.61 4.80 -1.98
C ALA A 119 8.57 5.31 -3.43
N MET A 120 7.92 6.45 -3.67
CA MET A 120 7.80 7.02 -5.01
C MET A 120 9.07 7.73 -5.48
N THR A 121 9.81 8.33 -4.54
CA THR A 121 11.02 9.09 -4.83
C THR A 121 12.29 8.27 -4.64
N GLU A 122 12.19 7.13 -3.95
CA GLU A 122 13.29 6.28 -3.48
C GLU A 122 14.30 7.05 -2.60
N CYS A 123 13.87 8.18 -2.03
CA CYS A 123 14.65 9.00 -1.10
C CYS A 123 14.26 8.69 0.36
N ARG A 124 15.18 8.95 1.28
CA ARG A 124 14.93 8.87 2.72
C ARG A 124 14.56 10.24 3.26
N VAL A 125 13.48 10.33 4.03
CA VAL A 125 13.00 11.60 4.56
C VAL A 125 13.02 11.59 6.09
N TYR A 126 13.69 12.58 6.68
CA TYR A 126 13.80 12.74 8.13
C TYR A 126 13.14 14.04 8.58
N ILE A 127 12.21 13.95 9.54
CA ILE A 127 11.66 15.12 10.22
C ILE A 127 12.51 15.35 11.48
N ARG A 128 13.15 16.52 11.57
CA ARG A 128 14.08 16.91 12.63
C ARG A 128 13.77 18.34 13.09
N GLY A 129 14.46 18.82 14.12
CA GLY A 129 14.18 20.13 14.72
C GLY A 129 13.20 20.12 15.88
N CYS A 130 12.99 21.28 16.48
CA CYS A 130 12.03 21.51 17.55
C CYS A 130 10.59 21.33 17.07
N GLY A 131 9.75 20.65 17.85
CA GLY A 131 8.38 20.33 17.46
C GLY A 131 8.26 19.12 16.53
N SER A 132 9.36 18.41 16.25
CA SER A 132 9.31 17.13 15.53
C SER A 132 8.70 16.01 16.38
N VAL A 133 8.76 16.14 17.71
CA VAL A 133 8.16 15.19 18.66
C VAL A 133 6.78 15.68 19.06
N LYS A 134 5.79 14.78 18.99
CA LYS A 134 4.38 15.11 19.29
C LYS A 134 4.17 15.75 20.66
N ASP A 135 4.89 15.26 21.68
CA ASP A 135 4.73 15.70 23.07
C ASP A 135 5.87 16.66 23.46
N SER A 136 5.58 17.96 23.57
CA SER A 136 6.59 18.99 23.87
C SER A 136 7.32 18.76 25.21
N ILE A 137 6.62 18.27 26.24
CA ILE A 137 7.22 17.96 27.56
C ILE A 137 8.24 16.82 27.44
N LYS A 138 7.97 15.83 26.57
CA LYS A 138 8.92 14.73 26.34
C LYS A 138 10.10 15.24 25.51
N GLU A 139 9.83 16.08 24.53
CA GLU A 139 10.86 16.70 23.70
C GLU A 139 11.91 17.41 24.55
N GLU A 140 11.48 18.27 25.49
CA GLU A 140 12.39 19.03 26.35
C GLU A 140 13.31 18.11 27.18
N LYS A 141 12.79 17.01 27.73
CA LYS A 141 13.59 16.01 28.47
C LYS A 141 14.55 15.21 27.59
N LEU A 142 14.33 15.19 26.27
CA LEU A 142 15.19 14.49 25.32
C LEU A 142 16.28 15.42 24.77
N LYS A 143 16.15 16.74 24.88
CA LYS A 143 17.15 17.72 24.38
C LYS A 143 18.54 17.53 24.97
N ASP A 144 18.63 17.00 26.18
CA ASP A 144 19.89 16.76 26.90
C ASP A 144 20.52 15.39 26.62
N LYS A 145 19.90 14.58 25.75
CA LYS A 145 20.38 13.23 25.43
C LYS A 145 21.20 13.21 24.12
N PRO A 146 22.26 12.38 24.06
CA PRO A 146 22.97 12.17 22.81
C PRO A 146 22.02 11.60 21.74
N GLY A 147 22.14 12.09 20.51
CA GLY A 147 21.27 11.72 19.38
C GLY A 147 20.03 12.61 19.19
N TYR A 148 19.74 13.53 20.12
CA TYR A 148 18.62 14.48 20.04
C TYR A 148 19.08 15.95 19.91
N GLU A 149 20.33 16.17 19.53
CA GLU A 149 20.92 17.51 19.35
C GLU A 149 20.12 18.39 18.38
N HIS A 150 19.52 17.75 17.37
CA HIS A 150 18.66 18.39 16.38
C HIS A 150 17.44 19.08 17.00
N LEU A 151 17.02 18.76 18.23
CA LEU A 151 15.88 19.40 18.89
C LEU A 151 16.15 20.87 19.29
N LYS A 152 17.42 21.32 19.20
CA LYS A 152 17.80 22.74 19.36
C LYS A 152 17.65 23.53 18.06
N GLU A 153 17.57 22.85 16.92
CA GLU A 153 17.38 23.48 15.62
C GLU A 153 15.90 23.74 15.33
N PRO A 154 15.55 24.71 14.46
CA PRO A 154 14.16 24.90 14.03
C PRO A 154 13.62 23.67 13.30
N LEU A 155 12.30 23.50 13.27
CA LEU A 155 11.65 22.38 12.57
C LEU A 155 12.06 22.35 11.08
N HIS A 156 12.63 21.25 10.65
CA HIS A 156 13.09 21.07 9.27
C HIS A 156 12.94 19.62 8.81
N VAL A 157 12.91 19.44 7.49
CA VAL A 157 12.85 18.14 6.83
C VAL A 157 14.16 17.93 6.07
N LEU A 158 14.82 16.79 6.31
CA LEU A 158 16.01 16.38 5.56
C LEU A 158 15.62 15.31 4.56
N VAL A 159 15.99 15.50 3.30
CA VAL A 159 15.82 14.54 2.22
C VAL A 159 17.20 14.02 1.84
N GLU A 160 17.45 12.75 2.09
CA GLU A 160 18.68 12.06 1.74
C GLU A 160 18.44 11.13 0.55
N ALA A 161 19.29 11.24 -0.46
CA ALA A 161 19.24 10.43 -1.66
C ALA A 161 20.62 9.81 -1.92
N GLU A 162 20.62 8.56 -2.36
CA GLU A 162 21.83 7.80 -2.69
C GLU A 162 21.62 7.18 -4.07
N PHE A 163 22.15 7.84 -5.10
CA PHE A 163 21.96 7.47 -6.49
C PHE A 163 23.20 7.80 -7.31
N PRO A 164 23.32 7.25 -8.53
CA PRO A 164 24.31 7.72 -9.49
C PRO A 164 24.18 9.23 -9.76
N GLU A 165 25.31 9.89 -9.95
CA GLU A 165 25.39 11.35 -10.08
C GLU A 165 24.48 11.93 -11.19
N ASP A 166 24.23 11.16 -12.24
CA ASP A 166 23.41 11.58 -13.38
C ASP A 166 21.93 11.75 -13.03
N ILE A 167 21.43 10.98 -12.07
CA ILE A 167 20.00 10.94 -11.73
C ILE A 167 19.69 11.55 -10.35
N ILE A 168 20.69 11.68 -9.47
CA ILE A 168 20.46 12.07 -8.08
C ILE A 168 19.77 13.44 -7.96
N ASN A 169 20.16 14.41 -8.79
CA ASN A 169 19.58 15.74 -8.76
C ASN A 169 18.10 15.70 -9.15
N SER A 170 17.78 15.01 -10.24
CA SER A 170 16.39 14.84 -10.69
C SER A 170 15.52 14.14 -9.64
N ARG A 171 16.05 13.10 -8.97
CA ARG A 171 15.33 12.39 -7.90
C ARG A 171 15.11 13.27 -6.67
N LEU A 172 16.13 14.02 -6.26
CA LEU A 172 16.03 14.97 -5.16
C LEU A 172 15.04 16.09 -5.47
N ASP A 173 15.12 16.70 -6.66
CA ASP A 173 14.22 17.78 -7.07
C ASP A 173 12.76 17.30 -7.08
N HIS A 174 12.50 16.07 -7.54
CA HIS A 174 11.18 15.48 -7.49
C HIS A 174 10.66 15.31 -6.04
N ALA A 175 11.50 14.82 -5.12
CA ALA A 175 11.15 14.68 -3.72
C ALA A 175 10.88 16.03 -3.05
N VAL A 176 11.75 17.02 -3.33
CA VAL A 176 11.61 18.40 -2.84
C VAL A 176 10.30 19.01 -3.34
N ALA A 177 9.97 18.89 -4.62
CA ALA A 177 8.73 19.43 -5.18
C ALA A 177 7.47 18.90 -4.48
N ILE A 178 7.44 17.60 -4.15
CA ILE A 178 6.33 17.00 -3.40
C ILE A 178 6.26 17.56 -1.98
N LEU A 179 7.39 17.61 -1.28
CA LEU A 179 7.46 18.07 0.11
C LEU A 179 7.16 19.57 0.23
N GLU A 180 7.67 20.41 -0.68
CA GLU A 180 7.35 21.84 -0.73
C GLU A 180 5.86 22.09 -0.92
N ASN A 181 5.18 21.28 -1.72
CA ASN A 181 3.73 21.38 -1.89
C ASN A 181 2.97 20.97 -0.62
N LEU A 182 3.51 20.03 0.18
CA LEU A 182 2.95 19.66 1.48
C LEU A 182 3.23 20.72 2.57
N LEU A 183 4.34 21.47 2.44
CA LEU A 183 4.75 22.56 3.33
C LEU A 183 4.03 23.89 3.06
N LYS A 184 3.23 24.00 2.00
CA LYS A 184 2.35 25.15 1.77
C LYS A 184 1.09 24.99 2.62
N PRO A 185 0.78 25.94 3.52
CA PRO A 185 -0.46 25.90 4.27
C PRO A 185 -1.64 26.04 3.30
N VAL A 186 -2.63 25.17 3.46
CA VAL A 186 -3.88 25.19 2.70
C VAL A 186 -5.01 25.43 3.68
N ASP A 187 -5.99 26.24 3.28
CA ASP A 187 -7.19 26.45 4.07
C ASP A 187 -7.93 25.13 4.31
N GLU A 188 -8.36 24.89 5.54
CA GLU A 188 -8.97 23.61 5.96
C GLU A 188 -10.20 23.24 5.13
N SER A 189 -10.96 24.23 4.66
CA SER A 189 -12.15 24.01 3.82
C SER A 189 -11.80 23.42 2.45
N LEU A 190 -10.66 23.83 1.88
CA LEU A 190 -10.16 23.43 0.56
C LEU A 190 -9.18 22.24 0.64
N ASP A 191 -8.84 21.78 1.84
CA ASP A 191 -7.84 20.77 2.08
C ASP A 191 -8.37 19.34 1.84
N HIS A 192 -8.58 19.01 0.57
CA HIS A 192 -8.98 17.66 0.15
C HIS A 192 -7.96 16.58 0.56
N TYR A 193 -6.68 16.94 0.62
CA TYR A 193 -5.62 16.03 1.02
C TYR A 193 -5.75 15.61 2.49
N LYS A 194 -5.94 16.57 3.40
CA LYS A 194 -6.21 16.30 4.82
C LYS A 194 -7.51 15.51 5.02
N LYS A 195 -8.58 15.85 4.27
CA LYS A 195 -9.84 15.08 4.30
C LYS A 195 -9.62 13.62 3.91
N GLN A 196 -8.83 13.37 2.88
CA GLN A 196 -8.49 12.00 2.45
C GLN A 196 -7.67 11.25 3.50
N GLN A 197 -6.69 11.91 4.13
CA GLN A 197 -5.90 11.31 5.23
C GLN A 197 -6.77 10.95 6.44
N LEU A 198 -7.72 11.81 6.82
CA LEU A 198 -8.66 11.54 7.91
C LEU A 198 -9.63 10.41 7.57
N ARG A 199 -10.08 10.33 6.31
CA ARG A 199 -10.87 9.20 5.82
C ARG A 199 -10.08 7.89 5.90
N GLU A 200 -8.85 7.87 5.39
CA GLU A 200 -7.94 6.71 5.49
C GLU A 200 -7.72 6.30 6.96
N LEU A 201 -7.50 7.27 7.85
CA LEU A 201 -7.35 7.01 9.29
C LEU A 201 -8.61 6.38 9.91
N ALA A 202 -9.80 6.89 9.59
CA ALA A 202 -11.06 6.38 10.11
C ALA A 202 -11.35 4.95 9.63
N MET A 203 -10.98 4.63 8.38
CA MET A 203 -11.05 3.26 7.86
C MET A 203 -10.08 2.34 8.61
N LEU A 204 -8.82 2.78 8.82
CA LEU A 204 -7.81 2.01 9.56
C LEU A 204 -8.16 1.77 11.03
N ASN A 205 -8.94 2.67 11.63
CA ASN A 205 -9.44 2.55 13.00
C ASN A 205 -10.75 1.74 13.08
N GLY A 206 -11.35 1.36 11.95
CA GLY A 206 -12.60 0.60 11.90
C GLY A 206 -13.86 1.40 12.27
N THR A 207 -13.75 2.73 12.39
CA THR A 207 -14.88 3.61 12.72
C THR A 207 -15.66 4.05 11.48
N LEU A 208 -15.07 3.90 10.30
CA LEU A 208 -15.71 4.15 9.01
C LEU A 208 -15.74 2.84 8.21
N ARG A 209 -16.94 2.32 7.94
CA ARG A 209 -17.17 1.25 6.96
C ARG A 209 -17.38 1.88 5.60
N GLU A 210 -16.74 1.38 4.55
CA GLU A 210 -17.09 1.79 3.20
C GLU A 210 -18.49 1.25 2.86
N GLU A 211 -19.46 2.15 2.79
CA GLU A 211 -20.74 1.92 2.14
C GLU A 211 -20.44 1.75 0.63
N SER A 212 -20.21 0.51 0.19
CA SER A 212 -20.01 0.19 -1.23
C SER A 212 -21.26 0.57 -2.05
N PRO A 213 -21.14 1.31 -3.17
CA PRO A 213 -22.28 1.59 -4.02
C PRO A 213 -22.68 0.30 -4.77
N SER A 214 -23.86 -0.22 -4.42
CA SER A 214 -24.63 -1.34 -5.00
C SER A 214 -24.31 -2.77 -4.52
N MET A 215 -25.07 -3.22 -3.51
CA MET A 215 -26.01 -4.35 -3.64
C MET A 215 -27.13 -4.21 -2.58
N SER A 216 -28.32 -3.83 -3.05
CA SER A 216 -29.67 -3.99 -2.45
C SER A 216 -30.00 -3.47 -1.03
N PRO A 217 -31.11 -2.71 -0.85
CA PRO A 217 -31.73 -2.48 0.44
C PRO A 217 -32.57 -3.71 0.83
N SER A 218 -31.99 -4.67 1.54
CA SER A 218 -32.78 -5.64 2.31
C SER A 218 -32.69 -5.30 3.80
N MET A 219 -33.79 -4.73 4.28
CA MET A 219 -34.10 -4.51 5.68
C MET A 219 -33.76 -5.73 6.54
N SER A 220 -33.03 -5.53 7.62
CA SER A 220 -33.15 -6.31 8.85
C SER A 220 -32.74 -5.45 10.03
N PRO A 221 -33.68 -4.81 10.75
CA PRO A 221 -33.40 -4.20 12.04
C PRO A 221 -33.38 -5.31 13.09
N SER A 222 -32.19 -5.78 13.48
CA SER A 222 -32.06 -6.53 14.73
C SER A 222 -32.04 -5.53 15.87
N MET A 223 -33.23 -5.15 16.35
CA MET A 223 -33.40 -4.50 17.64
C MET A 223 -33.06 -5.53 18.73
N SER A 224 -31.97 -5.31 19.44
CA SER A 224 -31.71 -5.96 20.72
C SER A 224 -32.26 -5.07 21.83
N PRO A 225 -33.33 -5.45 22.57
CA PRO A 225 -33.90 -4.62 23.60
C PRO A 225 -33.57 -5.19 24.99
N PHE A 226 -32.40 -4.89 25.55
CA PHE A 226 -32.23 -4.87 27.01
C PHE A 226 -30.89 -4.24 27.40
N ASN A 227 -30.90 -3.00 27.90
CA ASN A 227 -30.25 -2.67 29.18
C ASN A 227 -30.66 -1.25 29.60
N SER A 228 -31.82 -1.13 30.24
CA SER A 228 -32.21 0.07 30.96
C SER A 228 -31.68 0.01 32.39
N THR A 229 -30.39 0.32 32.59
CA THR A 229 -29.94 0.75 33.93
C THR A 229 -30.24 2.24 34.07
N GLY A 230 -31.46 2.48 34.57
CA GLY A 230 -32.01 3.80 34.81
C GLY A 230 -31.22 4.63 35.81
N MET A 231 -31.07 5.90 35.46
CA MET A 231 -30.83 7.00 36.38
C MET A 231 -31.93 7.02 37.46
N LYS A 232 -31.55 7.00 38.74
CA LYS A 232 -32.45 7.35 39.85
C LYS A 232 -31.83 8.40 40.75
N ARG A 233 -32.20 9.64 40.44
CA ARG A 233 -32.59 10.78 41.28
C ARG A 233 -32.40 10.65 42.81
N ALA A 234 -31.86 11.74 43.37
CA ALA A 234 -31.74 12.08 44.78
C ALA A 234 -33.03 11.90 45.61
N LYS A 235 -32.86 11.64 46.91
CA LYS A 235 -33.92 11.73 47.92
C LYS A 235 -33.39 12.38 49.21
N THR A 236 -34.18 13.35 49.66
CA THR A 236 -34.13 14.19 50.86
C THR A 236 -34.54 13.44 52.14
N GLY A 237 -34.03 13.90 53.29
CA GLY A 237 -34.52 13.62 54.66
C GLY A 237 -33.96 12.34 55.28
N ARG A 238 -33.44 12.32 56.52
CA ARG A 238 -33.85 13.05 57.73
C ARG A 238 -32.66 13.19 58.69
#